data_AF-A0A257A249-F1
#
_entry.id   AF-A0A257A249-F1
#
_cell.length_a   1.000
_cell.length_b   1.000
_cell.length_c   1.000
_cell.angle_alpha   90.00
_cell.angle_beta   90.00
_cell.angle_gamma   90.00
#
_symmetry.space_group_name_H-M   'P 1'
#
loop_
_entity.id
_entity.type
_entity.pdbx_description
1 polymer ?
#
loop_
_entity_poly.entity_id
_entity_poly.type
_entity_poly.pdbx_seq_one_letter_code
_entity_poly.pdbx_strand_id
1 'polypeptide(L)'
;NLPVSVSIVPISSRDMYRLKNSGVQILSIALDAANREVFDEVKGSKVGNRFTWDTHWEALLRAKEIFEEVNTHIIVGLGETDEDIYRVLKRLRDFGITVGLFAYTPLFGGTQPDLGRYRVIQLTSYLLSRGYDDFLEIKEGRIKKIEVPLEEKDKIMRGLPFLTSGCPGCNRPYYNEHPGGVIYNYPSLPVNGKERVEELKKYTKIVWF
;
A
#
# COMPACT_ATOMS: atom_id res chain seq x y z
N ASN A 1 2.12 -26.83 8.44
CA ASN A 1 3.23 -25.87 8.54
C ASN A 1 2.69 -24.47 8.44
N LEU A 2 3.17 -23.54 9.29
CA LEU A 2 2.89 -22.10 9.14
C LEU A 2 3.82 -21.52 8.07
N PRO A 3 3.33 -20.64 7.18
CA PRO A 3 4.16 -20.05 6.14
C PRO A 3 5.24 -19.14 6.72
N VAL A 4 6.46 -19.26 6.20
CA VAL A 4 7.60 -18.40 6.57
C VAL A 4 7.70 -17.26 5.57
N SER A 5 7.63 -16.03 6.09
CA SER A 5 7.80 -14.79 5.34
C SER A 5 9.12 -14.12 5.68
N VAL A 6 9.87 -13.66 4.66
CA VAL A 6 11.10 -12.90 4.82
C VAL A 6 10.93 -11.51 4.21
N SER A 7 11.15 -10.47 5.02
CA SER A 7 11.23 -9.08 4.55
C SER A 7 12.70 -8.70 4.40
N ILE A 8 13.11 -8.33 3.19
CA ILE A 8 14.52 -8.08 2.86
C ILE A 8 14.66 -7.02 1.78
N VAL A 9 15.84 -6.41 1.70
CA VAL A 9 16.24 -5.54 0.59
C VAL A 9 16.36 -6.36 -0.72
N PRO A 10 16.44 -5.72 -1.91
CA PRO A 10 16.75 -6.44 -3.14
C PRO A 10 18.02 -7.30 -3.01
N ILE A 11 17.90 -8.57 -3.39
CA ILE A 11 18.96 -9.58 -3.39
C ILE A 11 19.06 -10.26 -4.76
N SER A 12 20.14 -11.03 -4.99
CA SER A 12 20.32 -11.76 -6.24
C SER A 12 19.30 -12.89 -6.41
N SER A 13 18.98 -13.30 -7.65
CA SER A 13 18.13 -14.46 -7.91
C SER A 13 18.67 -15.73 -7.26
N ARG A 14 20.01 -15.89 -7.21
CA ARG A 14 20.66 -17.01 -6.52
C ARG A 14 20.27 -17.05 -5.04
N ASP A 15 20.31 -15.91 -4.36
CA ASP A 15 19.95 -15.84 -2.95
C ASP A 15 18.44 -15.97 -2.73
N MET A 16 17.61 -15.50 -3.66
CA MET A 16 16.15 -15.79 -3.66
C MET A 16 15.88 -17.30 -3.72
N TYR A 17 16.52 -18.04 -4.62
CA TYR A 17 16.38 -19.51 -4.68
C TYR A 17 16.90 -20.19 -3.42
N ARG A 18 17.98 -19.68 -2.80
CA ARG A 18 18.46 -20.19 -1.51
C ARG A 18 17.40 -20.02 -0.41
N LEU A 19 16.74 -18.87 -0.34
CA LEU A 19 15.63 -18.65 0.60
C LEU A 19 14.47 -19.62 0.33
N LYS A 20 14.03 -19.72 -0.93
CA LYS A 20 12.94 -20.63 -1.32
C LYS A 20 13.25 -22.09 -0.96
N ASN A 21 14.44 -22.58 -1.29
CA ASN A 21 14.88 -23.95 -1.00
C ASN A 21 15.06 -24.21 0.50
N SER A 22 15.19 -23.16 1.31
CA SER A 22 15.23 -23.25 2.78
C SER A 22 13.83 -23.24 3.42
N GLY A 23 12.76 -23.21 2.62
CA GLY A 23 11.37 -23.26 3.08
C GLY A 23 10.70 -21.89 3.24
N VAL A 24 11.31 -20.80 2.78
CA VAL A 24 10.64 -19.49 2.72
C VAL A 24 9.55 -19.53 1.63
N GLN A 25 8.33 -19.15 2.00
CA GLN A 25 7.16 -19.19 1.12
C GLN A 25 6.77 -17.80 0.60
N ILE A 26 7.06 -16.76 1.39
CA ILE A 26 6.66 -15.39 1.10
C ILE A 26 7.89 -14.50 1.13
N LEU A 27 8.12 -13.72 0.08
CA LEU A 27 9.18 -12.71 0.04
C LEU A 27 8.59 -11.30 0.02
N SER A 28 9.09 -10.42 0.89
CA SER A 28 8.68 -9.02 0.93
C SER A 28 9.88 -8.12 0.62
N ILE A 29 9.71 -7.26 -0.38
CA ILE A 29 10.70 -6.23 -0.74
C ILE A 29 9.97 -4.89 -0.70
N ALA A 30 10.35 -4.01 0.23
CA ALA A 30 9.66 -2.74 0.40
C ALA A 30 10.02 -1.78 -0.77
N LEU A 31 9.02 -1.28 -1.49
CA LEU A 31 9.21 -0.23 -2.51
C LEU A 31 9.20 1.16 -1.87
N ASP A 32 8.35 1.34 -0.84
CA ASP A 32 8.16 2.50 0.02
C ASP A 32 7.60 3.75 -0.68
N ALA A 33 8.12 4.12 -1.85
CA ALA A 33 7.69 5.29 -2.61
C ALA A 33 6.76 4.93 -3.79
N ALA A 34 6.03 5.93 -4.30
CA ALA A 34 5.07 5.76 -5.40
C ALA A 34 5.58 6.30 -6.76
N ASN A 35 6.76 6.93 -6.82
CA ASN A 35 7.42 7.28 -8.08
C ASN A 35 8.94 7.31 -7.87
N ARG A 36 9.70 7.45 -8.96
CA ARG A 36 11.17 7.44 -8.94
C ARG A 36 11.72 8.63 -8.17
N GLU A 37 11.13 9.80 -8.37
CA GLU A 37 11.57 11.06 -7.80
C GLU A 37 11.51 11.00 -6.26
N VAL A 38 10.36 10.62 -5.72
CA VAL A 38 10.15 10.43 -4.28
C VAL A 38 11.04 9.30 -3.76
N PHE A 39 11.19 8.20 -4.50
CA PHE A 39 12.07 7.11 -4.11
C PHE A 39 13.51 7.58 -3.89
N ASP A 40 14.05 8.37 -4.83
CA ASP A 40 15.43 8.86 -4.74
C ASP A 40 15.63 9.83 -3.56
N GLU A 41 14.64 10.67 -3.26
CA GLU A 41 14.66 11.62 -2.13
C GLU A 41 14.60 10.95 -0.75
N VAL A 42 13.98 9.76 -0.64
CA VAL A 42 13.73 9.13 0.68
C VAL A 42 14.55 7.86 0.92
N LYS A 43 14.97 7.17 -0.15
CA LYS A 43 15.57 5.83 -0.06
C LYS A 43 16.71 5.61 -1.03
N GLY A 44 16.71 6.27 -2.18
CA GLY A 44 17.65 6.04 -3.26
C GLY A 44 18.92 6.89 -3.16
N SER A 45 19.38 7.34 -4.33
CA SER A 45 20.72 7.91 -4.48
C SER A 45 20.90 9.25 -3.76
N LYS A 46 19.87 10.09 -3.64
CA LYS A 46 19.98 11.44 -3.05
C LYS A 46 20.17 11.41 -1.53
N VAL A 47 19.87 10.29 -0.88
CA VAL A 47 20.16 10.04 0.54
C VAL A 47 21.41 9.17 0.74
N GLY A 48 22.23 9.00 -0.29
CA GLY A 48 23.51 8.28 -0.23
C GLY A 48 23.40 6.76 -0.24
N ASN A 49 22.22 6.21 -0.54
CA ASN A 49 22.03 4.75 -0.66
C ASN A 49 22.35 4.24 -2.07
N ARG A 50 22.72 2.95 -2.16
CA ARG A 50 22.96 2.24 -3.43
C ARG A 50 21.69 1.80 -4.18
N PHE A 51 20.52 2.09 -3.61
CA PHE A 51 19.24 1.61 -4.12
C PHE A 51 18.73 2.48 -5.25
N THR A 52 18.15 1.85 -6.27
CA THR A 52 17.46 2.56 -7.35
C THR A 52 16.03 2.06 -7.49
N TRP A 53 15.16 2.91 -8.04
CA TRP A 53 13.79 2.56 -8.36
C TRP A 53 13.71 1.32 -9.27
N ASP A 54 14.51 1.29 -10.34
CA ASP A 54 14.49 0.18 -11.31
C ASP A 54 14.93 -1.14 -10.69
N THR A 55 16.01 -1.13 -9.89
CA THR A 55 16.49 -2.37 -9.24
C THR A 55 15.51 -2.93 -8.22
N HIS A 56 14.71 -2.08 -7.57
CA HIS A 56 13.61 -2.53 -6.71
C HIS A 56 12.49 -3.19 -7.51
N TRP A 57 12.08 -2.59 -8.63
CA TRP A 57 11.08 -3.18 -9.51
C TRP A 57 11.56 -4.49 -10.12
N GLU A 58 12.78 -4.55 -10.64
CA GLU A 58 13.38 -5.78 -11.16
C GLU A 58 13.41 -6.89 -10.10
N ALA A 59 13.78 -6.56 -8.86
CA ALA A 59 13.78 -7.51 -7.77
C ALA A 59 12.38 -8.00 -7.38
N LEU A 60 11.37 -7.11 -7.38
CA LEU A 60 9.98 -7.47 -7.14
C LEU A 60 9.43 -8.41 -8.22
N LEU A 61 9.68 -8.10 -9.49
CA LEU A 61 9.25 -8.93 -10.61
C LEU A 61 9.96 -10.29 -10.59
N ARG A 62 11.27 -10.30 -10.34
CA ARG A 62 12.05 -11.53 -10.19
C ARG A 62 11.57 -12.37 -9.01
N ALA A 63 11.26 -11.72 -7.88
CA ALA A 63 10.70 -12.41 -6.73
C ALA A 63 9.38 -13.08 -7.12
N LYS A 64 8.53 -12.43 -7.92
CA LYS A 64 7.24 -12.99 -8.33
C LYS A 64 7.36 -14.18 -9.29
N GLU A 65 8.43 -14.25 -10.08
CA GLU A 65 8.76 -15.46 -10.87
C GLU A 65 9.16 -16.65 -9.98
N ILE A 66 9.72 -16.37 -8.79
CA ILE A 66 10.31 -17.39 -7.91
C ILE A 66 9.35 -17.80 -6.79
N PHE A 67 8.65 -16.87 -6.16
CA PHE A 67 7.76 -17.11 -5.02
C PHE A 67 6.30 -16.98 -5.44
N GLU A 68 5.43 -17.83 -4.87
CA GLU A 68 3.98 -17.74 -5.12
C GLU A 68 3.41 -16.43 -4.55
N GLU A 69 3.86 -16.05 -3.36
CA GLU A 69 3.46 -14.83 -2.68
C GLU A 69 4.63 -13.85 -2.56
N VAL A 70 4.39 -12.63 -3.05
CA VAL A 70 5.32 -11.51 -2.92
C VAL A 70 4.57 -10.31 -2.40
N ASN A 71 5.16 -9.66 -1.39
CA ASN A 71 4.61 -8.47 -0.77
C ASN A 71 5.52 -7.27 -0.99
N THR A 72 4.93 -6.09 -0.92
CA THR A 72 5.65 -4.83 -0.83
C THR A 72 4.91 -3.86 0.06
N HIS A 73 5.54 -2.71 0.33
CA HIS A 73 4.94 -1.62 1.07
C HIS A 73 4.97 -0.34 0.24
N ILE A 74 3.93 0.47 0.38
CA ILE A 74 3.86 1.84 -0.13
C ILE A 74 3.52 2.75 1.05
N ILE A 75 4.32 3.79 1.23
CA ILE A 75 4.14 4.81 2.25
C ILE A 75 3.43 6.02 1.60
N VAL A 76 2.33 6.43 2.19
CA VAL A 76 1.54 7.60 1.80
C VAL A 76 1.99 8.80 2.63
N GLY A 77 2.31 9.91 1.97
CA GLY A 77 2.75 11.15 2.59
C GLY A 77 4.25 11.44 2.47
N LEU A 78 4.96 10.80 1.54
CA LEU A 78 6.38 11.05 1.26
C LEU A 78 6.64 12.16 0.22
N GLY A 79 5.59 12.65 -0.43
CA GLY A 79 5.66 13.72 -1.44
C GLY A 79 5.03 13.33 -2.78
N GLU A 80 4.52 12.11 -2.89
CA GLU A 80 3.80 11.59 -4.03
C GLU A 80 2.40 12.19 -4.20
N THR A 81 1.89 12.23 -5.43
CA THR A 81 0.49 12.54 -5.73
C THR A 81 -0.42 11.32 -5.54
N ASP A 82 -1.74 11.51 -5.53
CA ASP A 82 -2.67 10.36 -5.48
C ASP A 82 -2.59 9.53 -6.77
N GLU A 83 -2.32 10.20 -7.89
CA GLU A 83 -2.13 9.56 -9.20
C GLU A 83 -0.91 8.65 -9.23
N ASP A 84 0.21 9.08 -8.64
CA ASP A 84 1.42 8.25 -8.51
C ASP A 84 1.12 6.96 -7.76
N ILE A 85 0.43 7.08 -6.61
CA ILE A 85 0.01 5.93 -5.80
C ILE A 85 -0.90 5.02 -6.61
N TYR A 86 -1.93 5.57 -7.26
CA TYR A 86 -2.86 4.77 -8.07
C TYR A 86 -2.13 3.98 -9.16
N ARG A 87 -1.23 4.63 -9.91
CA ARG A 87 -0.46 3.98 -11.00
C ARG A 87 0.41 2.85 -10.47
N VAL A 88 1.09 3.05 -9.33
CA VAL A 88 1.93 2.01 -8.71
C VAL A 88 1.09 0.88 -8.14
N LEU A 89 0.01 1.17 -7.41
CA LEU A 89 -0.88 0.14 -6.87
C LEU A 89 -1.50 -0.71 -7.97
N LYS A 90 -1.98 -0.09 -9.06
CA LYS A 90 -2.52 -0.80 -10.22
C LYS A 90 -1.46 -1.71 -10.85
N ARG A 91 -0.26 -1.18 -11.09
CA ARG A 91 0.85 -1.98 -11.63
C ARG A 91 1.22 -3.16 -10.73
N LEU A 92 1.31 -2.96 -9.41
CA LEU A 92 1.60 -4.03 -8.45
C LEU A 92 0.50 -5.11 -8.45
N ARG A 93 -0.77 -4.70 -8.52
CA ARG A 93 -1.92 -5.61 -8.68
C ARG A 93 -1.81 -6.43 -9.95
N ASP A 94 -1.46 -5.82 -11.07
CA ASP A 94 -1.33 -6.49 -12.37
C ASP A 94 -0.23 -7.57 -12.36
N PHE A 95 0.80 -7.41 -11.52
CA PHE A 95 1.83 -8.44 -11.28
C PHE A 95 1.49 -9.41 -10.14
N GLY A 96 0.32 -9.29 -9.51
CA GLY A 96 -0.08 -10.14 -8.39
C GLY A 96 0.83 -9.99 -7.16
N ILE A 97 1.31 -8.78 -6.92
CA ILE A 97 2.11 -8.41 -5.73
C ILE A 97 1.20 -7.70 -4.73
N THR A 98 1.17 -8.20 -3.50
CA THR A 98 0.31 -7.66 -2.44
C THR A 98 0.96 -6.44 -1.79
N VAL A 99 0.15 -5.43 -1.45
CA VAL A 99 0.64 -4.16 -0.90
C VAL A 99 0.15 -3.94 0.53
N GLY A 100 1.10 -3.68 1.43
CA GLY A 100 0.84 -3.04 2.72
C GLY A 100 0.90 -1.52 2.58
N LEU A 101 -0.17 -0.82 2.95
CA LEU A 101 -0.21 0.65 2.94
C LEU A 101 0.22 1.22 4.28
N PHE A 102 1.17 2.16 4.27
CA PHE A 102 1.73 2.75 5.47
C PHE A 102 1.47 4.27 5.45
N ALA A 103 1.03 4.87 6.54
CA ALA A 103 1.03 6.33 6.66
C ALA A 103 2.44 6.79 7.04
N TYR A 104 2.94 7.86 6.42
CA TYR A 104 4.22 8.44 6.82
C TYR A 104 4.15 8.92 8.27
N THR A 105 5.13 8.52 9.07
CA THR A 105 5.28 8.93 10.48
C THR A 105 6.55 9.78 10.60
N PRO A 106 6.43 11.12 10.67
CA PRO A 106 7.58 12.01 10.64
C PRO A 106 8.38 11.93 11.96
N LEU A 107 9.52 11.23 11.94
CA LEU A 107 10.46 11.20 13.08
C LEU A 107 11.44 12.38 13.05
N PHE A 108 11.77 12.88 11.85
CA PHE A 108 12.77 13.93 11.64
C PHE A 108 12.19 15.13 10.86
N GLY A 109 10.87 15.36 10.99
CA GLY A 109 10.15 16.41 10.28
C GLY A 109 9.29 15.90 9.12
N GLY A 110 8.49 16.82 8.57
CA GLY A 110 7.41 16.52 7.63
C GLY A 110 6.05 16.37 8.34
N THR A 111 5.00 16.09 7.57
CA THR A 111 3.63 15.97 8.09
C THR A 111 3.07 14.61 7.71
N GLN A 112 2.32 13.99 8.62
CA GLN A 112 1.54 12.81 8.29
C GLN A 112 0.54 13.11 7.15
N PRO A 113 0.14 12.11 6.34
CA PRO A 113 -0.88 12.34 5.33
C PRO A 113 -2.20 12.76 5.99
N ASP A 114 -2.96 13.63 5.32
CA ASP A 114 -4.34 13.91 5.71
C ASP A 114 -5.14 12.61 5.86
N LEU A 115 -5.96 12.51 6.91
CA LEU A 115 -6.71 11.28 7.20
C LEU A 115 -7.68 10.96 6.06
N GLY A 116 -8.39 11.96 5.54
CA GLY A 116 -9.32 11.78 4.42
C GLY A 116 -8.61 11.28 3.16
N ARG A 117 -7.44 11.86 2.84
CA ARG A 117 -6.55 11.38 1.77
C ARG A 117 -6.19 9.91 1.98
N TYR A 118 -5.75 9.54 3.18
CA TYR A 118 -5.34 8.17 3.47
C TYR A 118 -6.50 7.18 3.33
N ARG A 119 -7.71 7.54 3.79
CA ARG A 119 -8.93 6.74 3.58
C ARG A 119 -9.27 6.55 2.10
N VAL A 120 -9.08 7.59 1.29
CA VAL A 120 -9.22 7.50 -0.17
C VAL A 120 -8.24 6.48 -0.74
N ILE A 121 -6.97 6.53 -0.38
CA ILE A 121 -5.96 5.57 -0.85
C ILE A 121 -6.26 4.14 -0.38
N GLN A 122 -6.73 3.96 0.86
CA GLN A 122 -7.19 2.67 1.37
C GLN A 122 -8.35 2.10 0.54
N LEU A 123 -9.36 2.92 0.23
CA LEU A 123 -10.47 2.51 -0.63
C LEU A 123 -10.01 2.20 -2.06
N THR A 124 -9.11 2.99 -2.63
CA THR A 124 -8.52 2.75 -3.95
C THR A 124 -7.78 1.41 -4.00
N SER A 125 -6.92 1.14 -3.02
CA SER A 125 -6.19 -0.12 -2.91
C SER A 125 -7.13 -1.32 -2.77
N TYR A 126 -8.18 -1.16 -1.94
CA TYR A 126 -9.23 -2.17 -1.79
C TYR A 126 -9.90 -2.47 -3.14
N LEU A 127 -10.41 -1.46 -3.85
CA LEU A 127 -11.11 -1.66 -5.12
C LEU A 127 -10.21 -2.30 -6.19
N LEU A 128 -8.94 -1.88 -6.30
CA LEU A 128 -7.96 -2.54 -7.17
C LEU A 128 -7.78 -4.02 -6.82
N SER A 129 -7.66 -4.34 -5.52
CA SER A 129 -7.52 -5.73 -5.04
C SER A 129 -8.76 -6.60 -5.33
N ARG A 130 -9.93 -5.97 -5.48
CA ARG A 130 -11.18 -6.64 -5.86
C ARG A 130 -11.33 -6.80 -7.39
N GLY A 131 -10.39 -6.26 -8.17
CA GLY A 131 -10.38 -6.37 -9.62
C GLY A 131 -11.08 -5.23 -10.36
N TYR A 132 -11.47 -4.16 -9.66
CA TYR A 132 -12.04 -3.00 -10.33
C TYR A 132 -10.96 -2.13 -10.95
N ASP A 133 -11.27 -1.59 -12.13
CA ASP A 133 -10.45 -0.67 -12.90
C ASP A 133 -11.29 0.55 -13.30
N ASP A 134 -10.61 1.65 -13.66
CA ASP A 134 -11.22 2.86 -14.23
C ASP A 134 -12.35 3.50 -13.39
N PHE A 135 -12.31 3.27 -12.08
CA PHE A 135 -13.31 3.75 -11.10
C PHE A 135 -12.98 5.14 -10.51
N LEU A 136 -11.95 5.82 -11.03
CA LEU A 136 -11.42 7.08 -10.49
C LEU A 136 -11.52 8.22 -11.50
N GLU A 137 -11.91 9.39 -11.02
CA GLU A 137 -11.67 10.66 -11.71
C GLU A 137 -10.49 11.36 -11.04
N ILE A 138 -9.40 11.51 -11.78
CA ILE A 138 -8.17 12.16 -11.32
C ILE A 138 -8.01 13.49 -12.06
N LYS A 139 -7.74 14.56 -11.31
CA LYS A 139 -7.42 15.89 -11.86
C LYS A 139 -6.23 16.48 -11.12
N GLU A 140 -5.21 16.88 -11.88
CA GLU A 140 -3.99 17.50 -11.35
C GLU A 140 -3.33 16.63 -10.26
N GLY A 141 -3.19 15.32 -10.53
CA GLY A 141 -2.59 14.36 -9.59
C GLY A 141 -3.45 13.98 -8.37
N ARG A 142 -4.66 14.55 -8.22
CA ARG A 142 -5.55 14.30 -7.07
C ARG A 142 -6.81 13.54 -7.47
N ILE A 143 -7.21 12.57 -6.64
CA ILE A 143 -8.48 11.83 -6.82
C ILE A 143 -9.65 12.74 -6.43
N LYS A 144 -10.48 13.11 -7.40
CA LYS A 144 -11.65 14.00 -7.21
C LYS A 144 -12.96 13.23 -7.04
N LYS A 145 -13.04 12.03 -7.63
CA LYS A 145 -14.21 11.17 -7.55
C LYS A 145 -13.79 9.71 -7.51
N ILE A 146 -14.52 8.92 -6.74
CA ILE A 146 -14.47 7.45 -6.75
C ILE A 146 -15.88 6.94 -7.05
N GLU A 147 -15.99 6.14 -8.09
CA GLU A 147 -17.17 5.37 -8.41
C GLU A 147 -17.08 4.02 -7.71
N VAL A 148 -18.06 3.69 -6.89
CA VAL A 148 -18.03 2.51 -6.03
C VAL A 148 -19.18 1.58 -6.41
N PRO A 149 -18.89 0.33 -6.83
CA PRO A 149 -19.91 -0.68 -7.10
C PRO A 149 -20.81 -0.93 -5.90
N LEU A 150 -22.12 -0.95 -6.10
CA LEU A 150 -23.13 -1.17 -5.04
C LEU A 150 -22.92 -2.50 -4.31
N GLU A 151 -22.42 -3.53 -4.98
CA GLU A 151 -22.11 -4.85 -4.40
C GLU A 151 -21.00 -4.82 -3.33
N GLU A 152 -20.15 -3.78 -3.34
CA GLU A 152 -19.09 -3.59 -2.35
C GLU A 152 -19.55 -2.69 -1.17
N LYS A 153 -20.74 -2.08 -1.27
CA LYS A 153 -21.24 -1.09 -0.30
C LYS A 153 -21.27 -1.62 1.12
N ASP A 154 -21.83 -2.79 1.37
CA ASP A 154 -21.94 -3.33 2.73
C ASP A 154 -20.56 -3.60 3.35
N LYS A 155 -19.62 -4.11 2.55
CA LYS A 155 -18.24 -4.37 2.98
C LYS A 155 -17.51 -3.07 3.32
N ILE A 156 -17.64 -2.07 2.46
CA ILE A 156 -17.03 -0.74 2.65
C ILE A 156 -17.64 -0.04 3.88
N MET A 157 -18.95 -0.10 4.05
CA MET A 157 -19.65 0.50 5.20
C MET A 157 -19.35 -0.22 6.52
N ARG A 158 -18.95 -1.49 6.47
CA ARG A 158 -18.38 -2.23 7.61
C ARG A 158 -16.91 -1.89 7.89
N GLY A 159 -16.24 -1.23 6.95
CA GLY A 159 -14.88 -0.74 7.09
C GLY A 159 -13.78 -1.71 6.64
N LEU A 160 -14.11 -2.68 5.77
CA LEU A 160 -13.13 -3.62 5.22
C LEU A 160 -11.92 -2.93 4.54
N PRO A 161 -12.09 -1.84 3.75
CA PRO A 161 -10.95 -1.16 3.12
C PRO A 161 -9.94 -0.56 4.11
N PHE A 162 -10.37 -0.29 5.35
CA PHE A 162 -9.57 0.46 6.34
C PHE A 162 -8.81 -0.47 7.30
N LEU A 163 -8.90 -1.78 7.08
CA LEU A 163 -8.11 -2.76 7.79
C LEU A 163 -6.64 -2.66 7.41
N THR A 164 -5.77 -3.11 8.31
CA THR A 164 -4.36 -3.35 8.00
C THR A 164 -4.26 -4.32 6.81
N SER A 165 -3.52 -3.94 5.77
CA SER A 165 -3.25 -4.77 4.60
C SER A 165 -1.78 -5.26 4.59
N GLY A 166 -1.46 -6.21 3.72
CA GLY A 166 -0.12 -6.77 3.59
C GLY A 166 -0.14 -8.30 3.49
N CYS A 167 0.79 -8.98 4.16
CA CYS A 167 0.87 -10.43 4.17
C CYS A 167 -0.44 -11.11 4.66
N PRO A 168 -0.68 -12.38 4.31
CA PRO A 168 -1.84 -13.10 4.81
C PRO A 168 -1.95 -13.05 6.33
N GLY A 169 -3.12 -12.67 6.83
CA GLY A 169 -3.38 -12.53 8.27
C GLY A 169 -2.73 -11.31 8.92
N CYS A 170 -2.22 -10.34 8.14
CA CYS A 170 -1.67 -9.09 8.67
C CYS A 170 -2.72 -8.35 9.51
N ASN A 171 -2.48 -8.27 10.81
CA ASN A 171 -3.34 -7.60 11.78
C ASN A 171 -2.52 -6.70 12.72
N ARG A 172 -1.32 -6.29 12.30
CA ARG A 172 -0.38 -5.55 13.14
C ARG A 172 -1.04 -4.24 13.61
N PRO A 173 -1.25 -4.05 14.91
CA PRO A 173 -1.82 -2.82 15.44
C PRO A 173 -0.72 -1.75 15.60
N TYR A 174 -1.08 -0.48 15.43
CA TYR A 174 -0.28 0.68 15.88
C TYR A 174 1.15 0.77 15.31
N TYR A 175 1.35 0.39 14.05
CA TYR A 175 2.70 0.34 13.45
C TYR A 175 3.10 1.63 12.73
N ASN A 176 2.15 2.51 12.41
CA ASN A 176 2.41 3.85 11.86
C ASN A 176 1.65 4.97 12.60
N GLU A 177 0.86 4.59 13.61
CA GLU A 177 0.11 5.47 14.48
C GLU A 177 0.99 6.06 15.59
N HIS A 178 0.78 7.35 15.90
CA HIS A 178 1.28 7.92 17.14
C HIS A 178 0.43 7.41 18.32
N PRO A 179 1.02 7.03 19.47
CA PRO A 179 0.25 6.74 20.68
C PRO A 179 -0.72 7.87 21.02
N GLY A 180 -2.02 7.57 21.13
CA GLY A 180 -3.09 8.55 21.39
C GLY A 180 -3.52 9.40 20.19
N GLY A 181 -2.91 9.19 19.01
CA GLY A 181 -3.28 9.85 17.76
C GLY A 181 -4.42 9.16 17.00
N VAL A 182 -4.66 9.63 15.76
CA VAL A 182 -5.61 9.00 14.86
C VAL A 182 -5.11 7.62 14.41
N ILE A 183 -6.03 6.66 14.26
CA ILE A 183 -5.70 5.33 13.75
C ILE A 183 -5.80 5.34 12.23
N TYR A 184 -4.71 5.04 11.54
CA TYR A 184 -4.70 4.92 10.07
C TYR A 184 -5.07 3.50 9.63
N ASN A 185 -4.57 2.46 10.31
CA ASN A 185 -4.79 1.07 9.93
C ASN A 185 -5.40 0.29 11.07
N TYR A 186 -6.57 -0.29 10.82
CA TYR A 186 -7.28 -1.02 11.87
C TYR A 186 -6.86 -2.51 11.87
N PRO A 187 -6.41 -3.05 13.03
CA PRO A 187 -6.03 -4.46 13.14
C PRO A 187 -7.23 -5.42 13.08
N SER A 188 -8.44 -4.89 13.24
CA SER A 188 -9.73 -5.60 13.19
C SER A 188 -10.81 -4.66 12.69
N LEU A 189 -12.00 -5.18 12.36
CA LEU A 189 -13.07 -4.35 11.80
C LEU A 189 -13.37 -3.15 12.71
N PRO A 190 -13.36 -1.91 12.17
CA PRO A 190 -13.66 -0.74 12.97
C PRO A 190 -15.11 -0.82 13.45
N VAL A 191 -15.34 -0.49 14.73
CA VAL A 191 -16.68 -0.49 15.35
C VAL A 191 -17.66 0.40 14.56
N ASN A 192 -17.16 1.45 13.92
CA ASN A 192 -17.95 2.36 13.08
C ASN A 192 -17.31 2.55 11.69
N GLY A 193 -17.40 1.53 10.82
CA GLY A 193 -16.90 1.62 9.44
C GLY A 193 -17.51 2.77 8.63
N LYS A 194 -18.75 3.17 8.91
CA LYS A 194 -19.42 4.30 8.24
C LYS A 194 -18.70 5.62 8.48
N GLU A 195 -18.15 5.83 9.68
CA GLU A 195 -17.40 7.04 10.02
C GLU A 195 -16.16 7.21 9.13
N ARG A 196 -15.49 6.10 8.79
CA ARG A 196 -14.34 6.08 7.88
C ARG A 196 -14.74 6.48 6.45
N VAL A 197 -15.95 6.13 6.04
CA VAL A 197 -16.54 6.58 4.77
C VAL A 197 -16.86 8.08 4.80
N GLU A 198 -17.26 8.63 5.94
CA GLU A 198 -17.40 10.09 6.10
C GLU A 198 -16.05 10.82 6.09
N GLU A 199 -14.98 10.22 6.61
CA GLU A 199 -13.62 10.77 6.54
C GLU A 199 -13.12 10.92 5.10
N LEU A 200 -13.25 9.90 4.25
CA LEU A 200 -12.83 10.02 2.83
C LEU A 200 -13.69 11.02 2.04
N LYS A 201 -14.97 11.21 2.39
CA LYS A 201 -15.85 12.20 1.74
C LYS A 201 -15.38 13.64 1.95
N LYS A 202 -14.60 13.90 3.00
CA LYS A 202 -13.96 15.22 3.22
C LYS A 202 -12.87 15.50 2.18
N TYR A 203 -12.32 14.47 1.54
CA TYR A 203 -11.23 14.59 0.59
C TYR A 203 -11.67 14.46 -0.88
N THR A 204 -12.65 13.59 -1.15
CA THR A 204 -13.10 13.23 -2.52
C THR A 204 -14.60 12.97 -2.60
N LYS A 205 -15.18 13.05 -3.80
CA LYS A 205 -16.59 12.71 -4.05
C LYS A 205 -16.76 11.20 -4.19
N ILE A 206 -17.74 10.62 -3.49
CA ILE A 206 -18.10 9.19 -3.63
C ILE A 206 -19.44 9.06 -4.32
N VAL A 207 -19.48 8.24 -5.37
CA VAL A 207 -20.71 7.91 -6.10
C VAL A 207 -20.88 6.39 -6.08
N TRP A 208 -22.04 5.94 -5.62
CA TRP A 208 -22.40 4.52 -5.62
C TRP A 208 -23.15 4.21 -6.92
N PHE A 209 -22.80 3.12 -7.61
CA PHE A 209 -23.43 2.72 -8.87
C PHE A 209 -23.74 1.22 -8.94
#